data_AF-A0A8T0SWG6-F1
#
_entry.id   AF-A0A8T0SWG6-F1
#
_cell.length_a   1.000
_cell.length_b   1.000
_cell.length_c   1.000
_cell.angle_alpha   90.00
_cell.angle_beta   90.00
_cell.angle_gamma   90.00
#
_symmetry.space_group_name_H-M   'P 1'
#
loop_
_entity.id
_entity.type
_entity.pdbx_description
1 polymer ?
#
loop_
_entity_poly.entity_id
_entity_poly.type
_entity_poly.pdbx_seq_one_letter_code
_entity_poly.pdbx_strand_id
1 'polypeptide(L)'
;MYLWDLALRKGYLGYIKYILKSSLMKLPIFSWAFHIFEFIPVERKWEIDEAIMQNKLSKFKNPRDPIWLAVFPEGTDYTEKKCIMSQEYASEHGLPKLEHVLLPKTKGFICCLQQLRSSLDAVYDVTIAYKHRLPDFLDNVYGVDPSEVHIHIRTVQLSDIPTSEDEITEWMIERFRQKDKLLSDFLAKGHFPDEGTEGDLSTPKCLANFFTIVGLTGICLYLTLCSSVWFKVYVVASCAYLSFVTYYSILPPQLVGSPEGAKKAV
;
A
#
# COMPACT_ATOMS: atom_id res chain seq x y z
N MET A 1 -4.19 3.88 4.87
CA MET A 1 -4.92 5.01 4.27
C MET A 1 -3.98 6.13 3.82
N TYR A 2 -3.03 6.56 4.64
CA TYR A 2 -2.18 7.74 4.37
C TYR A 2 -1.29 7.67 3.13
N LEU A 3 -0.84 6.48 2.70
CA LEU A 3 -0.09 6.36 1.44
C LEU A 3 -0.94 6.69 0.19
N TRP A 4 -2.26 6.58 0.25
CA TRP A 4 -3.13 7.02 -0.84
C TRP A 4 -3.20 8.55 -0.93
N ASP A 5 -3.17 9.25 0.21
CA ASP A 5 -3.07 10.71 0.23
C ASP A 5 -1.74 11.17 -0.36
N LEU A 6 -0.64 10.52 0.02
CA LEU A 6 0.67 10.75 -0.60
C LEU A 6 0.63 10.50 -2.12
N ALA A 7 0.04 9.39 -2.56
CA ALA A 7 -0.10 9.07 -3.98
C ALA A 7 -0.98 10.09 -4.72
N LEU A 8 -2.06 10.58 -4.10
CA LEU A 8 -2.89 11.65 -4.65
C LEU A 8 -2.07 12.93 -4.87
N ARG A 9 -1.33 13.36 -3.85
CA ARG A 9 -0.50 14.58 -3.88
C ARG A 9 0.56 14.53 -4.97
N LYS A 10 1.12 13.34 -5.23
CA LYS A 10 2.14 13.15 -6.27
C LYS A 10 1.57 12.77 -7.64
N GLY A 11 0.26 12.62 -7.77
CA GLY A 11 -0.39 12.23 -9.02
C GLY A 11 -0.21 10.75 -9.39
N TYR A 12 0.11 9.90 -8.41
CA TYR A 12 0.35 8.46 -8.55
C TYR A 12 -0.80 7.59 -8.03
N LEU A 13 -1.98 8.17 -7.78
CA LEU A 13 -3.13 7.44 -7.20
C LEU A 13 -3.52 6.17 -7.98
N GLY A 14 -3.47 6.21 -9.30
CA GLY A 14 -3.80 5.05 -10.16
C GLY A 14 -2.74 3.96 -10.20
N TYR A 15 -1.54 4.22 -9.68
CA TYR A 15 -0.37 3.34 -9.77
C TYR A 15 -0.02 2.66 -8.44
N ILE A 16 -0.67 3.04 -7.33
CA ILE A 16 -0.42 2.45 -6.03
C ILE A 16 -1.03 1.05 -5.94
N LYS A 17 -0.21 0.07 -5.57
CA LYS A 17 -0.59 -1.33 -5.40
C LYS A 17 -0.17 -1.80 -4.01
N TYR A 18 -0.93 -2.73 -3.43
CA TYR A 18 -0.67 -3.25 -2.08
C TYR A 18 -0.45 -4.76 -2.09
N ILE A 19 0.45 -5.21 -1.22
CA ILE A 19 0.47 -6.58 -0.74
C ILE A 19 -0.39 -6.66 0.52
N LEU A 20 -1.43 -7.49 0.51
CA LEU A 20 -2.43 -7.53 1.57
C LEU A 20 -2.82 -8.96 1.95
N LYS A 21 -3.42 -9.12 3.13
CA LYS A 21 -3.86 -10.43 3.61
C LYS A 21 -5.02 -10.96 2.75
N SER A 22 -4.90 -12.20 2.26
CA SER A 22 -5.90 -12.87 1.41
C SER A 22 -7.30 -12.90 2.02
N SER A 23 -7.42 -12.96 3.35
CA SER A 23 -8.73 -12.92 4.03
C SER A 23 -9.51 -11.64 3.74
N LEU A 24 -8.84 -10.53 3.41
CA LEU A 24 -9.51 -9.28 3.01
C LEU A 24 -10.18 -9.40 1.62
N MET A 25 -9.72 -10.31 0.78
CA MET A 25 -10.35 -10.64 -0.51
C MET A 25 -11.69 -11.38 -0.34
N LYS A 26 -12.05 -11.79 0.88
CA LYS A 26 -13.34 -12.45 1.17
C LYS A 26 -14.46 -11.45 1.45
N LEU A 27 -14.13 -10.17 1.61
CA LEU A 27 -15.12 -9.12 1.85
C LEU A 27 -15.84 -8.76 0.54
N PRO A 28 -17.18 -8.81 0.49
CA PRO A 28 -17.93 -8.41 -0.70
C PRO A 28 -17.64 -6.94 -1.03
N ILE A 29 -17.68 -6.58 -2.31
CA ILE A 29 -17.36 -5.24 -2.86
C ILE A 29 -15.87 -4.88 -2.76
N PHE A 30 -15.27 -4.98 -1.57
CA PHE A 30 -13.84 -4.73 -1.36
C PHE A 30 -12.98 -5.66 -2.20
N SER A 31 -13.36 -6.94 -2.30
CA SER A 31 -12.68 -7.88 -3.18
C SER A 31 -12.67 -7.42 -4.64
N TRP A 32 -13.81 -6.93 -5.14
CA TRP A 32 -13.91 -6.42 -6.51
C TRP A 32 -12.97 -5.23 -6.71
N ALA A 33 -12.95 -4.30 -5.76
CA ALA A 33 -12.04 -3.16 -5.79
C ALA A 33 -10.56 -3.61 -5.78
N PHE A 34 -10.18 -4.55 -4.91
CA PHE A 34 -8.81 -5.05 -4.82
C PHE A 34 -8.37 -5.81 -6.09
N HIS A 35 -9.29 -6.50 -6.76
CA HIS A 35 -9.03 -7.10 -8.07
C HIS A 35 -8.82 -6.03 -9.14
N ILE A 36 -9.65 -4.97 -9.17
CA ILE A 36 -9.52 -3.84 -10.11
C ILE A 36 -8.20 -3.08 -9.89
N PHE A 37 -7.81 -2.87 -8.63
CA PHE A 37 -6.54 -2.22 -8.28
C PHE A 37 -5.31 -3.15 -8.42
N GLU A 38 -5.52 -4.40 -8.83
CA GLU A 38 -4.48 -5.42 -9.02
C GLU A 38 -3.62 -5.66 -7.77
N PHE A 39 -4.24 -5.65 -6.59
CA PHE A 39 -3.54 -5.97 -5.35
C PHE A 39 -3.07 -7.42 -5.31
N ILE A 40 -2.03 -7.66 -4.51
CA ILE A 40 -1.39 -8.96 -4.36
C ILE A 40 -1.84 -9.56 -3.02
N PRO A 41 -2.75 -10.56 -3.03
CA PRO A 41 -3.17 -11.24 -1.81
C PRO A 41 -2.10 -12.24 -1.35
N VAL A 42 -1.89 -12.32 -0.04
CA VAL A 42 -0.98 -13.29 0.62
C VAL A 42 -1.66 -13.99 1.80
N GLU A 43 -1.46 -15.30 1.93
CA GLU A 43 -1.93 -16.16 3.02
C GLU A 43 -1.08 -16.06 4.29
N ARG A 44 0.08 -15.36 4.21
CA ARG A 44 1.13 -15.30 5.25
C ARG A 44 1.80 -16.65 5.48
N LYS A 45 1.94 -17.43 4.41
CA LYS A 45 2.64 -18.72 4.36
C LYS A 45 3.53 -18.70 3.13
N TRP A 46 4.84 -18.60 3.35
CA TRP A 46 5.81 -18.35 2.29
C TRP A 46 5.72 -19.39 1.17
N GLU A 47 5.49 -20.65 1.52
CA GLU A 47 5.41 -21.79 0.61
C GLU A 47 4.28 -21.67 -0.40
N ILE A 48 3.22 -20.93 -0.05
CA ILE A 48 2.08 -20.64 -0.93
C ILE A 48 2.27 -19.29 -1.63
N ASP A 49 2.71 -18.30 -0.86
CA ASP A 49 2.75 -16.90 -1.29
C ASP A 49 3.84 -16.63 -2.33
N GLU A 50 4.95 -17.38 -2.30
CA GLU A 50 6.08 -17.19 -3.22
C GLU A 50 5.65 -17.24 -4.69
N ALA A 51 4.97 -18.32 -5.09
CA ALA A 51 4.52 -18.50 -6.47
C ALA A 51 3.48 -17.45 -6.89
N ILE A 52 2.57 -17.07 -5.98
CA ILE A 52 1.55 -16.05 -6.21
C ILE A 52 2.21 -14.69 -6.43
N MET A 53 3.13 -14.31 -5.54
CA MET A 53 3.88 -13.06 -5.62
C MET A 53 4.72 -13.01 -6.89
N GLN A 54 5.50 -14.04 -7.20
CA GLN A 54 6.33 -14.10 -8.41
C GLN A 54 5.48 -13.93 -9.68
N ASN A 55 4.35 -14.64 -9.81
CA ASN A 55 3.45 -14.51 -10.95
C ASN A 55 2.89 -13.08 -11.07
N LYS A 56 2.40 -12.49 -9.97
CA LYS A 56 1.83 -11.14 -9.97
C LYS A 56 2.88 -10.07 -10.29
N LEU A 57 4.02 -10.10 -9.59
CA LEU A 57 5.12 -9.15 -9.78
C LEU A 57 5.70 -9.23 -11.19
N SER A 58 5.72 -10.43 -11.81
CA SER A 58 6.20 -10.57 -13.19
C SER A 58 5.43 -9.72 -14.20
N LYS A 59 4.17 -9.39 -13.91
CA LYS A 59 3.29 -8.56 -14.76
C LYS A 59 3.54 -7.07 -14.59
N PHE A 60 4.26 -6.66 -13.55
CA PHE A 60 4.57 -5.25 -13.25
C PHE A 60 5.98 -4.84 -13.70
N LYS A 61 6.58 -5.57 -14.63
CA LYS A 61 7.93 -5.31 -15.16
C LYS A 61 7.97 -4.30 -16.30
N ASN A 62 6.82 -3.89 -16.84
CA ASN A 62 6.77 -2.99 -18.00
C ASN A 62 7.22 -1.57 -17.60
N PRO A 63 8.33 -1.03 -18.14
CA PRO A 63 8.81 0.29 -17.78
C PRO A 63 7.86 1.44 -18.17
N ARG A 64 6.89 1.19 -19.07
CA ARG A 64 5.87 2.16 -19.47
C ARG A 64 4.67 2.19 -18.52
N ASP A 65 4.59 1.26 -17.58
CA ASP A 65 3.52 1.17 -16.60
C ASP A 65 4.11 1.42 -15.20
N PRO A 66 4.09 2.67 -14.70
CA PRO A 66 4.71 2.98 -13.43
C PRO A 66 3.97 2.29 -12.28
N ILE A 67 4.72 1.86 -11.26
CA ILE A 67 4.19 1.14 -10.11
C ILE A 67 4.66 1.77 -8.81
N TRP A 68 3.72 1.98 -7.89
CA TRP A 68 3.98 2.29 -6.48
C TRP A 68 3.55 1.10 -5.63
N LEU A 69 4.44 0.12 -5.46
CA LEU A 69 4.15 -1.07 -4.67
C LEU A 69 4.41 -0.82 -3.18
N ALA A 70 3.34 -0.77 -2.38
CA ALA A 70 3.41 -0.66 -0.93
C ALA A 70 3.62 -2.03 -0.27
N VAL A 71 4.71 -2.14 0.48
CA VAL A 71 5.08 -3.33 1.27
C VAL A 71 5.24 -2.91 2.72
N PHE A 72 4.66 -3.70 3.64
CA PHE A 72 4.77 -3.51 5.08
C PHE A 72 5.54 -4.70 5.69
N PRO A 73 6.89 -4.60 5.83
CA PRO A 73 7.70 -5.72 6.32
C PRO A 73 7.31 -6.23 7.72
N GLU A 74 6.69 -5.40 8.56
CA GLU A 74 6.15 -5.80 9.86
C GLU A 74 5.11 -6.93 9.74
N GLY A 75 4.38 -6.97 8.62
CA GLY A 75 3.40 -8.01 8.31
C GLY A 75 2.12 -7.95 9.15
N THR A 76 1.99 -6.97 10.04
CA THR A 76 0.80 -6.73 10.87
C THR A 76 0.80 -5.31 11.41
N ASP A 77 -0.38 -4.81 11.77
CA ASP A 77 -0.50 -3.54 12.49
C ASP A 77 0.19 -3.62 13.85
N TYR A 78 0.88 -2.53 14.19
CA TYR A 78 1.54 -2.33 15.47
C TYR A 78 0.53 -2.30 16.61
N THR A 79 0.85 -3.00 17.70
CA THR A 79 0.21 -2.82 19.01
C THR A 79 1.27 -3.03 20.09
N GLU A 80 1.12 -2.40 21.26
CA GLU A 80 2.09 -2.57 22.36
C GLU A 80 2.31 -4.03 22.71
N LYS A 81 1.24 -4.82 22.77
CA LYS A 81 1.32 -6.28 22.99
C LYS A 81 2.20 -6.99 21.95
N LYS A 82 2.06 -6.65 20.66
CA LYS A 82 2.88 -7.25 19.59
C LYS A 82 4.32 -6.75 19.64
N CYS A 83 4.54 -5.51 20.08
CA CYS A 83 5.88 -4.96 20.29
C CYS A 83 6.61 -5.75 21.38
N ILE A 84 5.98 -5.99 22.52
CA ILE A 84 6.54 -6.80 23.62
C ILE A 84 6.92 -8.20 23.12
N MET A 85 6.00 -8.88 22.41
CA MET A 85 6.30 -10.20 21.82
C MET A 85 7.45 -10.13 20.80
N SER A 86 7.54 -9.06 20.02
CA SER A 86 8.64 -8.84 19.07
C SER A 86 9.97 -8.64 19.79
N GLN A 87 9.98 -7.97 20.94
CA GLN A 87 11.19 -7.75 21.76
C GLN A 87 11.64 -9.03 22.48
N GLU A 88 10.70 -9.85 22.95
CA GLU A 88 10.99 -11.18 23.49
C GLU A 88 11.68 -12.04 22.43
N TYR A 89 11.07 -12.16 21.25
CA TYR A 89 11.67 -12.86 20.10
C TYR A 89 13.06 -12.30 19.74
N ALA A 90 13.21 -10.98 19.75
CA ALA A 90 14.49 -10.33 19.48
C ALA A 90 15.58 -10.75 20.47
N SER A 91 15.23 -10.82 21.76
CA SER A 91 16.14 -11.21 22.84
C SER A 91 16.63 -12.65 22.67
N GLU A 92 15.73 -13.55 22.31
CA GLU A 92 16.04 -14.98 22.14
C GLU A 92 16.95 -15.24 20.94
N HIS A 93 16.88 -14.42 19.90
CA HIS A 93 17.59 -14.61 18.63
C HIS A 93 18.77 -13.64 18.44
N GLY A 94 19.12 -12.84 19.46
CA GLY A 94 20.23 -11.88 19.39
C GLY A 94 19.98 -10.71 18.42
N LEU A 95 18.71 -10.38 18.15
CA LEU A 95 18.29 -9.27 17.30
C LEU A 95 18.07 -7.99 18.12
N PRO A 96 18.12 -6.80 17.50
CA PRO A 96 17.87 -5.55 18.22
C PRO A 96 16.44 -5.49 18.75
N LYS A 97 16.30 -5.01 19.99
CA LYS A 97 15.00 -4.65 20.57
C LYS A 97 14.60 -3.29 20.03
N LEU A 98 13.41 -3.21 19.44
CA LEU A 98 12.81 -2.00 18.90
C LEU A 98 11.61 -1.63 19.78
N GLU A 99 11.38 -0.34 20.01
CA GLU A 99 10.38 0.16 20.97
C GLU A 99 9.12 0.74 20.31
N HIS A 100 9.24 1.18 19.06
CA HIS A 100 8.21 1.92 18.32
C HIS A 100 7.83 1.28 16.99
N VAL A 101 8.57 0.24 16.57
CA VAL A 101 8.27 -0.56 15.37
C VAL A 101 8.43 -2.06 15.66
N LEU A 102 7.85 -2.90 14.81
CA LEU A 102 8.04 -4.36 14.92
C LEU A 102 9.28 -4.80 14.14
N LEU A 103 9.87 -5.94 14.53
CA LEU A 103 10.93 -6.55 13.73
C LEU A 103 10.43 -6.89 12.31
N PRO A 104 11.18 -6.52 11.27
CA PRO A 104 10.74 -6.72 9.89
C PRO A 104 10.87 -8.17 9.44
N LYS A 105 9.93 -8.61 8.61
CA LYS A 105 9.99 -9.87 7.84
C LYS A 105 10.46 -9.56 6.42
N THR A 106 11.58 -10.15 6.02
CA THR A 106 12.32 -9.75 4.82
C THR A 106 11.91 -10.49 3.54
N LYS A 107 11.45 -11.75 3.65
CA LYS A 107 11.15 -12.61 2.48
C LYS A 107 10.29 -11.95 1.41
N GLY A 108 9.19 -11.31 1.82
CA GLY A 108 8.28 -10.65 0.88
C GLY A 108 8.94 -9.49 0.14
N PHE A 109 9.75 -8.69 0.83
CA PHE A 109 10.50 -7.59 0.23
C PHE A 109 11.62 -8.08 -0.69
N ILE A 110 12.36 -9.12 -0.28
CA ILE A 110 13.39 -9.78 -1.10
C ILE A 110 12.79 -10.25 -2.43
N CYS A 111 11.64 -10.93 -2.39
CA CYS A 111 10.93 -11.36 -3.58
C CYS A 111 10.50 -10.18 -4.47
N CYS A 112 9.99 -9.10 -3.88
CA CYS A 112 9.67 -7.88 -4.63
C CYS A 112 10.89 -7.30 -5.33
N LEU A 113 12.02 -7.19 -4.62
CA LEU A 113 13.27 -6.72 -5.21
C LEU A 113 13.74 -7.64 -6.32
N GLN A 114 13.87 -8.94 -6.08
CA GLN A 114 14.34 -9.90 -7.09
C GLN A 114 13.48 -9.85 -8.37
N GLN A 115 12.16 -9.68 -8.24
CA GLN A 115 11.28 -9.59 -9.40
C GLN A 115 11.28 -8.22 -10.07
N LEU A 116 11.41 -7.12 -9.33
CA LEU A 116 11.19 -5.77 -9.88
C LEU A 116 12.46 -4.91 -9.97
N ARG A 117 13.64 -5.41 -9.57
CA ARG A 117 14.87 -4.60 -9.50
C ARG A 117 15.23 -3.92 -10.82
N SER A 118 14.96 -4.55 -11.96
CA SER A 118 15.25 -3.97 -13.27
C SER A 118 14.19 -2.95 -13.75
N SER A 119 13.02 -2.90 -13.10
CA SER A 119 11.90 -2.03 -13.49
C SER A 119 11.60 -0.93 -12.47
N LEU A 120 12.19 -0.98 -11.27
CA LEU A 120 12.04 0.06 -10.25
C LEU A 120 13.05 1.19 -10.49
N ASP A 121 12.63 2.43 -10.23
CA ASP A 121 13.54 3.58 -10.19
C ASP A 121 14.23 3.68 -8.82
N ALA A 122 13.49 3.48 -7.73
CA ALA A 122 13.98 3.60 -6.36
C ALA A 122 13.09 2.85 -5.35
N VAL A 123 13.57 2.69 -4.12
CA VAL A 123 12.76 2.26 -2.97
C VAL A 123 12.52 3.46 -2.05
N TYR A 124 11.26 3.75 -1.76
CA TYR A 124 10.89 4.78 -0.79
C TYR A 124 10.75 4.17 0.60
N ASP A 125 11.64 4.57 1.50
CA ASP A 125 11.57 4.22 2.90
C ASP A 125 10.67 5.21 3.65
N VAL A 126 9.45 4.78 3.98
CA VAL A 126 8.40 5.64 4.54
C VAL A 126 8.18 5.32 6.02
N THR A 127 8.24 6.33 6.87
CA THR A 127 7.90 6.26 8.30
C THR A 127 6.74 7.20 8.58
N ILE A 128 5.70 6.69 9.21
CA ILE A 128 4.49 7.45 9.52
C ILE A 128 4.41 7.59 11.03
N ALA A 129 4.24 8.82 11.52
CA ALA A 129 3.96 9.11 12.91
C ALA A 129 2.61 9.80 13.04
N TYR A 130 1.96 9.55 14.17
CA TYR A 130 0.64 10.06 14.49
C TYR A 130 0.75 10.94 15.73
N LYS A 131 0.19 12.13 15.64
CA LYS A 131 0.11 13.01 16.81
C LYS A 131 -0.99 12.50 17.75
N HIS A 132 -0.75 12.56 19.05
CA HIS A 132 -1.64 12.10 20.13
C HIS A 132 -1.73 10.58 20.30
N ARG A 133 -2.25 9.85 19.31
CA ARG A 133 -2.42 8.39 19.41
C ARG A 133 -2.35 7.70 18.05
N LEU A 134 -2.00 6.41 18.07
CA LEU A 134 -2.14 5.54 16.90
C LEU A 134 -3.63 5.39 16.57
N PRO A 135 -4.03 5.53 15.29
CA PRO A 135 -5.40 5.36 14.90
C PRO A 135 -5.76 3.89 14.74
N ASP A 136 -6.90 3.49 15.28
CA ASP A 136 -7.48 2.19 14.99
C ASP A 136 -8.13 2.18 13.60
N PHE A 137 -8.47 0.98 13.11
CA PHE A 137 -9.18 0.83 11.85
C PHE A 137 -10.50 1.62 11.83
N LEU A 138 -11.24 1.63 12.94
CA LEU A 138 -12.51 2.35 13.04
C LEU A 138 -12.33 3.87 13.07
N ASP A 139 -11.25 4.38 13.68
CA ASP A 139 -10.95 5.81 13.66
C ASP A 139 -10.82 6.31 12.20
N ASN A 140 -10.16 5.52 11.35
CA ASN A 140 -10.04 5.79 9.92
C ASN A 140 -11.38 5.73 9.17
N VAL A 141 -12.26 4.77 9.52
CA VAL A 141 -13.57 4.62 8.87
C VAL A 141 -14.50 5.78 9.20
N TYR A 142 -14.48 6.24 10.46
CA TYR A 142 -15.34 7.32 10.92
C TYR A 142 -14.72 8.71 10.79
N GLY A 143 -13.44 8.81 10.43
CA GLY A 143 -12.72 10.08 10.30
C GLY A 143 -12.55 10.82 11.62
N VAL A 144 -12.43 10.09 12.73
CA VAL A 144 -12.35 10.65 14.09
C VAL A 144 -10.91 10.99 14.47
N ASP A 145 -9.97 10.11 14.11
CA ASP A 145 -8.55 10.24 14.42
C ASP A 145 -7.72 9.63 13.28
N PRO A 146 -6.45 10.04 13.13
CA PRO A 146 -5.70 10.98 13.96
C PRO A 146 -5.90 12.44 13.49
N SER A 147 -5.75 13.39 14.41
CA SER A 147 -5.82 14.83 14.11
C SER A 147 -4.70 15.33 13.19
N GLU A 148 -3.52 14.72 13.26
CA GLU A 148 -2.36 15.08 12.44
C GLU A 148 -1.51 13.84 12.16
N VAL A 149 -1.10 13.69 10.89
CA VAL A 149 -0.26 12.59 10.40
C VAL A 149 1.01 13.18 9.81
N HIS A 150 2.16 12.75 10.30
CA HIS A 150 3.44 13.12 9.75
C HIS A 150 3.99 11.93 8.97
N ILE A 151 4.49 12.18 7.75
CA ILE A 151 5.08 11.16 6.90
C ILE A 151 6.50 11.61 6.57
N HIS A 152 7.49 10.86 7.05
CA HIS A 152 8.88 11.03 6.66
C HIS A 152 9.22 10.03 5.56
N ILE A 153 9.79 10.51 4.46
CA ILE A 153 10.11 9.70 3.28
C ILE A 153 11.60 9.85 2.99
N ARG A 154 12.31 8.73 2.86
CA ARG A 154 13.69 8.70 2.35
C ARG A 154 13.74 7.89 1.06
N THR A 155 14.27 8.48 0.00
CA THR A 155 14.56 7.75 -1.24
C THR A 155 15.84 6.93 -1.08
N VAL A 156 15.78 5.65 -1.39
CA VAL A 156 16.93 4.73 -1.41
C VAL A 156 17.14 4.28 -2.84
N GLN A 157 18.34 4.52 -3.37
CA GLN A 157 18.69 4.06 -4.72
C GLN A 157 18.88 2.55 -4.71
N LEU A 158 18.53 1.90 -5.83
CA LEU A 158 18.70 0.45 -5.95
C LEU A 158 20.17 0.01 -5.92
N SER A 159 21.10 0.91 -6.23
CA SER A 159 22.54 0.68 -6.05
C SER A 159 22.95 0.52 -4.60
N ASP A 160 22.20 1.12 -3.68
CA ASP A 160 22.54 1.19 -2.25
C ASP A 160 21.94 0.02 -1.46
N ILE A 161 21.11 -0.79 -2.12
CA ILE A 161 20.51 -1.98 -1.54
C ILE A 161 21.39 -3.18 -1.89
N PRO A 162 21.80 -4.01 -0.91
CA PRO A 162 22.55 -5.22 -1.18
C PRO A 162 21.85 -6.21 -2.14
N THR A 163 22.58 -7.23 -2.56
CA THR A 163 22.06 -8.24 -3.52
C THR A 163 21.85 -9.60 -2.86
N SER A 164 22.66 -9.97 -1.88
CA SER A 164 22.49 -11.22 -1.12
C SER A 164 21.29 -11.12 -0.17
N GLU A 165 20.55 -12.22 0.00
CA GLU A 165 19.37 -12.26 0.89
C GLU A 165 19.74 -11.98 2.36
N ASP A 166 20.88 -12.48 2.81
CA ASP A 166 21.38 -12.27 4.17
C ASP A 166 21.74 -10.79 4.39
N GLU A 167 22.46 -10.19 3.44
CA GLU A 167 22.82 -8.76 3.49
C GLU A 167 21.58 -7.85 3.41
N ILE A 168 20.58 -8.21 2.59
CA ILE A 168 19.30 -7.48 2.54
C ILE A 168 18.57 -7.58 3.88
N THR A 169 18.64 -8.73 4.54
CA THR A 169 18.02 -8.95 5.85
C THR A 169 18.67 -8.06 6.91
N GLU A 170 20.00 -8.04 6.98
CA GLU A 170 20.75 -7.15 7.88
C GLU A 170 20.48 -5.68 7.57
N TRP A 171 20.50 -5.31 6.28
CA TRP A 171 20.19 -3.96 5.82
C TRP A 171 18.78 -3.53 6.27
N MET A 172 17.78 -4.39 6.11
CA MET A 172 16.41 -4.09 6.50
C MET A 172 16.26 -3.93 8.02
N ILE A 173 16.91 -4.79 8.81
CA ILE A 173 16.94 -4.66 10.28
C ILE A 173 17.54 -3.31 10.67
N GLU A 174 18.64 -2.91 10.02
CA GLU A 174 19.26 -1.60 10.27
C GLU A 174 18.34 -0.43 9.90
N ARG A 175 17.60 -0.53 8.78
CA ARG A 175 16.58 0.47 8.43
C ARG A 175 15.52 0.59 9.50
N PHE A 176 15.03 -0.53 10.02
CA PHE A 176 14.04 -0.54 11.09
C PHE A 176 14.58 0.03 12.41
N ARG A 177 15.86 -0.19 12.74
CA ARG A 177 16.51 0.48 13.88
C ARG A 177 16.55 2.01 13.71
N GLN A 178 16.80 2.49 12.49
CA GLN A 178 16.76 3.93 12.20
C GLN A 178 15.34 4.49 12.29
N LYS A 179 14.33 3.75 11.82
CA LYS A 179 12.91 4.13 11.97
C LYS A 179 12.50 4.22 13.42
N ASP A 180 12.92 3.26 14.23
CA ASP A 180 12.64 3.21 15.66
C ASP A 180 13.15 4.48 16.35
N LYS A 181 14.43 4.81 16.12
CA LYS A 181 15.01 6.07 16.62
C LYS A 181 14.28 7.31 16.10
N LEU A 182 13.91 7.32 14.82
CA LEU A 182 13.19 8.45 14.21
C LEU A 182 11.83 8.67 14.86
N LEU A 183 11.12 7.60 15.21
CA LEU A 183 9.85 7.68 15.94
C LEU A 183 10.06 8.10 17.40
N SER A 184 11.12 7.64 18.05
CA SER A 184 11.50 8.10 19.40
C SER A 184 11.76 9.62 19.42
N ASP A 185 12.55 10.11 18.46
CA ASP A 185 12.83 11.54 18.29
C ASP A 185 11.55 12.34 17.98
N PHE A 186 10.64 11.77 17.17
CA PHE A 186 9.35 12.38 16.88
C PHE A 186 8.47 12.49 18.13
N LEU A 187 8.42 11.46 18.98
CA LEU A 187 7.66 11.51 20.23
C LEU A 187 8.18 12.59 21.19
N ALA A 188 9.50 12.83 21.19
CA ALA A 188 10.12 13.87 22.01
C ALA A 188 9.93 15.29 21.45
N LYS A 189 9.99 15.46 20.12
CA LYS A 189 10.01 16.78 19.46
C LYS A 189 8.66 17.21 18.90
N GLY A 190 7.78 16.26 18.59
CA GLY A 190 6.48 16.47 17.95
C GLY A 190 6.54 16.67 16.43
N HIS A 191 7.71 16.54 15.81
CA HIS A 191 7.89 16.67 14.36
C HIS A 191 9.08 15.84 13.87
N PHE A 192 9.11 15.53 12.57
CA PHE A 192 10.25 14.89 11.92
C PHE A 192 11.32 15.93 11.54
N PRO A 193 12.59 15.52 11.35
CA PRO A 193 13.61 16.40 10.77
C PRO A 193 13.23 16.83 9.35
N ASP A 194 13.80 17.94 8.89
CA ASP A 194 13.67 18.46 7.53
C ASP A 194 12.20 18.56 7.07
N GLU A 195 11.42 19.38 7.79
CA GLU A 195 9.99 19.56 7.50
C GLU A 195 9.75 19.94 6.03
N GLY A 196 8.84 19.21 5.39
CA GLY A 196 8.50 19.42 4.00
C GLY A 196 7.79 20.75 3.77
N THR A 197 7.99 21.32 2.59
CA THR A 197 7.32 22.55 2.16
C THR A 197 6.00 22.27 1.39
N GLU A 198 5.49 21.05 1.49
CA GLU A 198 4.26 20.64 0.80
C GLU A 198 3.06 21.37 1.41
N GLY A 199 2.34 22.10 0.56
CA GLY A 199 1.14 22.82 0.98
C GLY A 199 -0.09 21.94 1.11
N ASP A 200 -1.18 22.56 1.52
CA ASP A 200 -2.49 21.93 1.52
C ASP A 200 -2.94 21.55 0.10
N LEU A 201 -3.71 20.46 0.02
CA LEU A 201 -4.39 20.12 -1.22
C LEU A 201 -5.33 21.27 -1.60
N SER A 202 -5.32 21.61 -2.90
CA SER A 202 -6.17 22.67 -3.42
C SER A 202 -7.65 22.34 -3.23
N THR A 203 -8.31 23.05 -2.31
CA THR A 203 -9.75 22.92 -2.02
C THR A 203 -10.63 22.92 -3.28
N PRO A 204 -10.46 23.83 -4.27
CA PRO A 204 -11.29 23.79 -5.48
C PRO A 204 -11.07 22.53 -6.31
N LYS A 205 -9.84 21.99 -6.38
CA LYS A 205 -9.58 20.71 -7.06
C LYS A 205 -10.25 19.55 -6.34
N CYS A 206 -10.16 19.50 -5.01
CA CYS A 206 -10.83 18.47 -4.22
C CYS A 206 -12.36 18.52 -4.38
N LEU A 207 -12.95 19.72 -4.35
CA LEU A 207 -14.39 19.90 -4.60
C LEU A 207 -14.78 19.49 -6.01
N ALA A 208 -14.01 19.88 -7.03
CA ALA A 208 -14.27 19.47 -8.41
C ALA A 208 -14.22 17.94 -8.56
N ASN A 209 -13.22 17.28 -7.98
CA ASN A 209 -13.12 15.83 -7.97
C ASN A 209 -14.31 15.19 -7.24
N PHE A 210 -14.69 15.73 -6.09
CA PHE A 210 -15.83 15.24 -5.31
C PHE A 210 -17.14 15.33 -6.12
N PHE A 211 -17.46 16.49 -6.70
CA PHE A 211 -18.66 16.65 -7.52
C PHE A 211 -18.64 15.78 -8.77
N THR A 212 -17.47 15.59 -9.38
CA THR A 212 -17.31 14.68 -10.52
C THR A 212 -17.62 13.24 -10.12
N ILE A 213 -17.07 12.75 -9.00
CA ILE A 213 -17.31 11.40 -8.49
C ILE A 213 -18.79 11.21 -8.12
N VAL A 214 -19.37 12.14 -7.36
CA VAL A 214 -20.77 12.07 -6.94
C VAL A 214 -21.70 12.14 -8.15
N GLY A 215 -21.42 13.02 -9.11
CA GLY A 215 -22.18 13.15 -10.36
C GLY A 215 -22.13 11.88 -11.21
N LEU A 216 -20.93 11.33 -11.47
CA LEU A 216 -20.77 10.08 -12.20
C LEU A 216 -21.47 8.91 -11.50
N THR A 217 -21.33 8.83 -10.17
CA THR A 217 -22.01 7.79 -9.38
C THR A 217 -23.53 7.92 -9.47
N GLY A 218 -24.05 9.15 -9.38
CA GLY A 218 -25.48 9.44 -9.54
C GLY A 218 -26.01 9.08 -10.93
N ILE A 219 -25.24 9.39 -11.99
CA ILE A 219 -25.56 8.99 -13.37
C ILE A 219 -25.58 7.47 -13.50
N CYS A 220 -24.57 6.77 -13.01
CA CYS A 220 -24.52 5.30 -13.02
C CYS A 220 -25.71 4.68 -12.28
N LEU A 221 -26.08 5.24 -11.12
CA LEU A 221 -27.23 4.78 -10.34
C LEU A 221 -28.54 5.02 -11.09
N TYR A 222 -28.72 6.22 -11.66
CA TYR A 222 -29.88 6.56 -12.47
C TYR A 222 -30.01 5.63 -13.67
N LEU A 223 -28.92 5.40 -14.42
CA LEU A 223 -28.92 4.46 -15.53
C LEU A 223 -29.28 3.06 -15.05
N THR A 224 -28.75 2.62 -13.91
CA THR A 224 -29.07 1.28 -13.37
C THR A 224 -30.55 1.12 -13.04
N LEU A 225 -31.19 2.14 -12.44
CA LEU A 225 -32.56 2.05 -11.96
C LEU A 225 -33.60 2.39 -13.05
N CYS A 226 -33.35 3.44 -13.82
CA CYS A 226 -34.32 4.09 -14.69
C CYS A 226 -34.09 3.84 -16.20
N SER A 227 -32.94 3.28 -16.61
CA SER A 227 -32.68 3.02 -18.03
C SER A 227 -33.23 1.67 -18.52
N SER A 228 -32.88 1.33 -19.76
CA SER A 228 -33.29 0.12 -20.47
C SER A 228 -32.98 -1.17 -19.70
N VAL A 229 -33.83 -2.18 -19.91
CA VAL A 229 -33.63 -3.54 -19.38
C VAL A 229 -32.25 -4.09 -19.74
N TRP A 230 -31.71 -3.75 -20.91
CA TRP A 230 -30.37 -4.17 -21.34
C TRP A 230 -29.25 -3.64 -20.44
N PHE A 231 -29.37 -2.42 -19.92
CA PHE A 231 -28.39 -1.87 -18.99
C PHE A 231 -28.46 -2.59 -17.64
N LYS A 232 -29.67 -2.93 -17.17
CA LYS A 232 -29.85 -3.76 -15.98
C LYS A 232 -29.23 -5.13 -16.14
N VAL A 233 -29.45 -5.78 -17.28
CA VAL A 233 -28.82 -7.07 -17.64
C VAL A 233 -27.30 -6.94 -17.63
N TYR A 234 -26.75 -5.87 -18.23
CA TYR A 234 -25.31 -5.61 -18.23
C TYR A 234 -24.74 -5.46 -16.80
N VAL A 235 -25.41 -4.70 -15.94
CA VAL A 235 -24.98 -4.52 -14.53
C VAL A 235 -25.02 -5.86 -13.78
N VAL A 236 -26.10 -6.62 -13.90
CA VAL A 236 -26.22 -7.94 -13.26
C VAL A 236 -25.16 -8.91 -13.78
N ALA A 237 -24.93 -8.95 -15.09
CA ALA A 237 -23.88 -9.79 -15.69
C ALA A 237 -22.48 -9.38 -15.22
N SER A 238 -22.20 -8.08 -15.10
CA SER A 238 -20.92 -7.57 -14.59
C SER A 238 -20.72 -7.94 -13.12
N CYS A 239 -21.75 -7.78 -12.28
CA CYS A 239 -21.71 -8.20 -10.87
C CYS A 239 -21.53 -9.73 -10.75
N ALA A 240 -22.21 -10.51 -11.59
CA ALA A 240 -22.06 -11.97 -11.61
C ALA A 240 -20.64 -12.38 -12.03
N TYR A 241 -20.08 -11.73 -13.06
CA TYR A 241 -18.69 -11.92 -13.48
C TYR A 241 -17.70 -11.58 -12.36
N LEU A 242 -17.83 -10.41 -11.72
CA LEU A 242 -16.95 -10.01 -10.62
C LEU A 242 -17.08 -10.95 -9.41
N SER A 243 -18.29 -11.43 -9.12
CA SER A 243 -18.53 -12.43 -8.08
C SER A 243 -17.87 -13.77 -8.41
N PHE A 244 -17.95 -14.21 -9.67
CA PHE A 244 -17.30 -15.42 -10.16
C PHE A 244 -15.77 -15.30 -10.08
N VAL A 245 -15.20 -14.19 -10.58
CA VAL A 245 -13.77 -13.85 -10.49
C VAL A 245 -13.30 -13.90 -9.03
N THR A 246 -14.07 -13.30 -8.12
CA THR A 246 -13.78 -13.30 -6.68
C THR A 246 -13.80 -14.70 -6.10
N TYR A 247 -14.84 -15.48 -6.40
CA TYR A 247 -15.01 -16.83 -5.86
C TYR A 247 -13.90 -17.78 -6.29
N TYR A 248 -13.53 -17.73 -7.57
CA TYR A 248 -12.48 -18.58 -8.13
C TYR A 248 -11.08 -17.97 -8.06
N SER A 249 -10.94 -16.76 -7.51
CA SER A 249 -9.67 -16.01 -7.49
C SER A 249 -9.00 -15.90 -8.88
N ILE A 250 -9.81 -15.87 -9.94
CA ILE A 250 -9.32 -15.75 -11.32
C ILE A 250 -8.86 -14.32 -11.53
N LEU A 251 -7.71 -14.12 -12.19
CA LEU A 251 -7.26 -12.78 -12.53
C LEU A 251 -7.87 -12.37 -13.88
N PRO A 252 -8.64 -11.27 -13.95
CA PRO A 252 -9.03 -10.71 -15.25
C PRO A 252 -7.76 -10.38 -16.06
N PRO A 253 -7.76 -10.57 -17.38
CA PRO A 253 -6.69 -10.07 -18.23
C PRO A 253 -6.57 -8.54 -18.07
N GLN A 254 -5.35 -8.00 -18.16
CA GLN A 254 -5.12 -6.57 -18.07
C GLN A 254 -5.82 -5.87 -19.24
N LEU A 255 -6.86 -5.09 -18.95
CA LEU A 255 -7.75 -4.51 -19.95
C LEU A 255 -7.32 -3.12 -20.46
N VAL A 256 -6.36 -2.46 -19.79
CA VAL A 256 -5.99 -1.07 -20.10
C VAL A 256 -4.47 -0.90 -20.03
N GLY A 257 -3.84 -0.64 -21.18
CA GLY A 257 -2.49 -0.06 -21.23
C GLY A 257 -2.58 1.44 -20.95
N SER A 258 -1.72 1.95 -20.07
CA SER A 258 -1.69 3.38 -19.72
C SER A 258 -1.45 4.26 -20.96
N PRO A 259 -2.17 5.39 -21.13
CA PRO A 259 -1.94 6.31 -22.24
C PRO A 259 -0.58 7.00 -22.14
N GLU A 260 0.03 7.24 -23.30
CA GLU A 260 1.33 7.89 -23.44
C GLU A 260 1.35 9.27 -22.75
N GLY A 261 2.25 9.43 -21.76
CA GLY A 261 2.68 10.77 -21.31
C GLY A 261 2.40 11.14 -19.86
N ALA A 262 2.96 10.42 -18.90
CA ALA A 262 3.24 11.00 -17.58
C ALA A 262 4.74 11.32 -17.50
N LYS A 263 5.09 12.61 -17.61
CA LYS A 263 6.45 13.10 -17.37
C LYS A 263 6.87 12.75 -15.94
N LYS A 264 8.05 12.13 -15.79
CA LYS A 264 8.70 11.87 -14.49
C LYS A 264 8.78 13.20 -13.70
N ALA A 265 8.10 13.27 -12.56
CA ALA A 265 8.35 14.30 -11.56
C ALA A 265 9.35 13.72 -10.55
N VAL A 266 10.44 14.47 -10.33
CA VAL A 266 11.49 14.22 -9.32
C VAL A 266 10.92 14.43 -7.92
#